data_AF-A0A3D2N747-F1
#
_entry.id   AF-A0A3D2N747-F1
#
_cell.length_a   1.000
_cell.length_b   1.000
_cell.length_c   1.000
_cell.angle_alpha   90.00
_cell.angle_beta   90.00
_cell.angle_gamma   90.00
#
_symmetry.space_group_name_H-M   'P 1'
#
loop_
_entity.id
_entity.type
_entity.pdbx_description
1 polymer ?
#
loop_
_entity_poly.entity_id
_entity_poly.type
_entity_poly.pdbx_seq_one_letter_code
_entity_poly.pdbx_strand_id
1 'polypeptide(L)'
;MKETKQIGIYKKYLREHLSKKRYTHSLNVAASAVELAKKYDCDCDKAYTAGLLHDIAKELPAEEQLELVKQSGLEVHEIETKSVPLFHAIAGAELVQELFDIHDPEIIWAIRWHTVAAGGMSR
;
A
#
# COMPACT_ATOMS: atom_id res chain seq x y z
N MET A 1 5.03 -3.54 21.83
CA MET A 1 5.16 -2.07 22.10
C MET A 1 5.78 -1.28 20.95
N LYS A 2 6.70 -1.85 20.14
CA LYS A 2 7.27 -1.16 18.97
C LYS A 2 6.28 -1.04 17.79
N GLU A 3 5.56 -2.12 17.45
CA GLU A 3 4.55 -2.12 16.37
C GLU A 3 3.46 -1.07 16.56
N THR A 4 2.94 -0.93 17.79
CA THR A 4 1.87 0.04 18.09
C THR A 4 2.31 1.48 17.83
N LYS A 5 3.61 1.78 17.99
CA LYS A 5 4.17 3.11 17.72
C LYS A 5 4.32 3.38 16.23
N GLN A 6 4.73 2.37 15.44
CA GLN A 6 4.82 2.46 13.98
C GLN A 6 3.45 2.63 13.31
N ILE A 7 2.46 1.83 13.70
CA ILE A 7 1.08 1.98 13.21
C ILE A 7 0.52 3.38 13.50
N GLY A 8 0.88 3.98 14.64
CA GLY A 8 0.51 5.35 14.97
C GLY A 8 1.07 6.38 13.99
N ILE A 9 2.32 6.21 13.55
CA ILE A 9 2.97 7.06 12.54
C ILE A 9 2.26 6.94 11.19
N TYR A 10 1.97 5.70 10.75
CA TYR A 10 1.28 5.44 9.48
C TYR A 10 -0.11 6.11 9.46
N LYS A 11 -0.90 5.90 10.52
CA LYS A 11 -2.23 6.52 10.64
C LYS A 11 -2.18 8.03 10.68
N LYS A 12 -1.15 8.61 11.30
CA LYS A 12 -0.95 10.07 11.32
C LYS A 12 -0.70 10.57 9.90
N TYR A 13 0.26 9.99 9.19
CA TYR A 13 0.58 10.37 7.81
C TYR A 13 -0.66 10.27 6.90
N LEU A 14 -1.36 9.13 6.92
CA LEU A 14 -2.56 8.92 6.10
C LEU A 14 -3.66 9.93 6.41
N ARG A 15 -3.82 10.34 7.67
CA ARG A 15 -4.83 11.36 8.04
C ARG A 15 -4.47 12.76 7.52
N GLU A 16 -3.17 13.06 7.41
CA GLU A 16 -2.67 14.35 6.93
C GLU A 16 -2.69 14.45 5.40
N HIS A 17 -2.54 13.32 4.69
CA HIS A 17 -2.36 13.30 3.23
C HIS A 17 -3.55 12.73 2.45
N LEU A 18 -4.49 12.06 3.11
CA LEU A 18 -5.69 11.53 2.47
C LEU A 18 -6.95 12.22 2.97
N SER A 19 -7.94 12.31 2.08
CA SER A 19 -9.29 12.72 2.43
C SER A 19 -9.86 11.84 3.55
N LYS A 20 -10.76 12.42 4.36
CA LYS A 20 -11.45 11.67 5.43
C LYS A 20 -12.09 10.37 4.92
N LYS A 21 -12.67 10.41 3.70
CA LYS A 21 -13.29 9.26 3.05
C LYS A 21 -12.26 8.17 2.78
N ARG A 22 -11.13 8.51 2.17
CA ARG A 22 -10.07 7.56 1.83
C ARG A 22 -9.36 7.01 3.06
N TYR A 23 -9.06 7.86 4.05
CA TYR A 23 -8.51 7.42 5.33
C TYR A 23 -9.43 6.39 6.02
N THR A 24 -10.75 6.64 6.02
CA THR A 24 -11.73 5.69 6.60
C THR A 24 -11.77 4.38 5.79
N HIS A 25 -11.70 4.46 4.46
CA HIS A 25 -11.56 3.29 3.59
C HIS A 25 -10.32 2.46 3.95
N SER A 26 -9.15 3.06 4.09
CA SER A 26 -7.92 2.37 4.49
C SER A 26 -8.04 1.66 5.83
N LEU A 27 -8.69 2.29 6.83
CA LEU A 27 -8.93 1.64 8.13
C LEU A 27 -9.85 0.41 8.01
N ASN A 28 -10.92 0.51 7.21
CA ASN A 28 -11.86 -0.58 7.00
C ASN A 28 -11.23 -1.75 6.23
N VAL A 29 -10.41 -1.43 5.22
CA VAL A 29 -9.64 -2.44 4.46
C VAL A 29 -8.64 -3.13 5.37
N ALA A 30 -7.89 -2.40 6.19
CA ALA A 30 -6.97 -2.98 7.16
C ALA A 30 -7.68 -3.93 8.14
N ALA A 31 -8.84 -3.55 8.66
CA ALA A 31 -9.64 -4.41 9.53
C ALA A 31 -10.12 -5.67 8.80
N SER A 32 -10.62 -5.53 7.57
CA SER A 32 -11.09 -6.65 6.75
C SER A 32 -9.94 -7.61 6.38
N ALA A 33 -8.75 -7.08 6.09
CA ALA A 33 -7.55 -7.85 5.79
C ALA A 33 -7.14 -8.73 6.97
N VAL A 34 -7.22 -8.21 8.21
CA VAL A 34 -6.97 -9.00 9.42
C VAL A 34 -7.97 -10.15 9.58
N GLU A 35 -9.26 -9.90 9.34
CA GLU A 35 -10.27 -10.96 9.45
C GLU A 35 -10.07 -12.06 8.40
N LEU A 36 -9.64 -11.69 7.19
CA LEU A 36 -9.26 -12.65 6.16
C LEU A 36 -7.97 -13.41 6.54
N ALA A 37 -6.95 -12.71 7.05
CA ALA A 37 -5.69 -13.32 7.47
C ALA A 37 -5.91 -14.38 8.56
N LYS A 38 -6.74 -14.08 9.57
CA LYS A 38 -7.12 -15.08 10.60
C LYS A 38 -7.81 -16.30 10.00
N LYS A 39 -8.71 -16.08 9.03
CA LYS A 39 -9.48 -17.16 8.39
C LYS A 39 -8.59 -18.09 7.56
N TYR A 40 -7.56 -17.54 6.93
CA TYR A 40 -6.67 -18.28 6.04
C TYR A 40 -5.28 -18.57 6.64
N ASP A 41 -5.13 -18.38 7.95
CA ASP A 41 -3.89 -18.65 8.70
C ASP A 41 -2.66 -17.89 8.16
N CYS A 42 -2.86 -16.61 7.85
CA CYS A 42 -1.83 -15.68 7.37
C CYS A 42 -1.44 -14.67 8.46
N ASP A 43 -0.30 -13.99 8.28
CA ASP A 43 0.20 -13.00 9.23
C ASP A 43 -0.74 -11.78 9.32
N CYS A 44 -1.38 -11.61 10.49
CA CYS A 44 -2.35 -10.55 10.72
C CYS A 44 -1.73 -9.15 10.73
N ASP A 45 -0.49 -9.00 11.19
CA ASP A 45 0.16 -7.70 11.33
C ASP A 45 0.63 -7.19 9.95
N LYS A 46 1.13 -8.10 9.10
CA LYS A 46 1.42 -7.79 7.70
C LYS A 46 0.15 -7.46 6.93
N ALA A 47 -0.90 -8.26 7.08
CA ALA A 47 -2.19 -8.01 6.41
C ALA A 47 -2.79 -6.66 6.83
N TYR A 48 -2.73 -6.32 8.13
CA TYR A 48 -3.16 -5.01 8.63
C TYR A 48 -2.36 -3.88 8.00
N THR A 49 -1.03 -4.01 7.99
CA THR A 49 -0.12 -2.97 7.49
C THR A 49 -0.31 -2.74 5.99
N ALA A 50 -0.33 -3.80 5.18
CA ALA A 50 -0.58 -3.72 3.75
C ALA A 50 -1.96 -3.13 3.46
N GLY A 51 -3.01 -3.59 4.15
CA GLY A 51 -4.37 -3.07 3.98
C GLY A 51 -4.49 -1.59 4.38
N LEU A 52 -3.76 -1.15 5.40
CA LEU A 52 -3.75 0.25 5.84
C LEU A 52 -3.06 1.16 4.82
N LEU A 53 -1.96 0.69 4.22
CA LEU A 53 -1.08 1.49 3.36
C LEU A 53 -1.36 1.35 1.86
N HIS A 54 -2.20 0.42 1.41
CA HIS A 54 -2.42 0.11 -0.02
C HIS A 54 -2.70 1.34 -0.91
N ASP A 55 -3.44 2.31 -0.38
CA ASP A 55 -3.89 3.53 -1.07
C ASP A 55 -3.10 4.78 -0.65
N ILE A 56 -1.92 4.65 -0.02
CA ILE A 56 -1.14 5.78 0.52
C ILE A 56 -0.86 6.87 -0.53
N ALA A 57 -0.64 6.48 -1.79
CA ALA A 57 -0.35 7.39 -2.90
C ALA A 57 -1.59 7.79 -3.72
N LYS A 58 -2.81 7.35 -3.32
CA LYS A 58 -4.02 7.44 -4.16
C LYS A 58 -4.42 8.87 -4.52
N GLU A 59 -4.18 9.81 -3.62
CA GLU A 59 -4.57 11.21 -3.76
C GLU A 59 -3.39 12.14 -4.08
N LEU A 60 -2.19 11.58 -4.30
CA LEU A 60 -1.07 12.34 -4.84
C LEU A 60 -1.37 12.80 -6.27
N PRO A 61 -0.84 13.95 -6.72
CA PRO A 61 -0.91 14.36 -8.12
C PRO A 61 -0.35 13.27 -9.04
N ALA A 62 -0.94 13.12 -10.23
CA ALA A 62 -0.54 12.08 -11.18
C ALA A 62 0.94 12.19 -11.60
N GLU A 63 1.47 13.42 -11.67
CA GLU A 63 2.87 13.69 -11.98
C GLU A 63 3.79 13.17 -10.86
N GLU A 64 3.45 13.40 -9.59
CA GLU A 64 4.20 12.89 -8.44
C GLU A 64 4.15 11.36 -8.38
N GLN A 65 2.97 10.77 -8.63
CA GLN A 65 2.85 9.30 -8.73
C GLN A 65 3.73 8.74 -9.85
N LEU A 66 3.80 9.42 -10.99
CA LEU A 66 4.62 8.99 -12.12
C LEU A 66 6.12 9.10 -11.81
N GLU A 67 6.55 10.13 -11.09
CA GLU A 67 7.96 10.24 -10.67
C GLU A 67 8.34 9.11 -9.72
N LEU A 68 7.47 8.77 -8.75
CA LEU A 68 7.67 7.61 -7.87
C LEU A 68 7.71 6.30 -8.68
N VAL A 69 6.82 6.13 -9.68
CA VAL A 69 6.83 4.95 -10.56
C VAL A 69 8.15 4.83 -11.32
N LYS A 70 8.71 5.93 -11.82
CA LYS A 70 9.98 5.95 -12.57
C LYS A 70 11.20 5.69 -11.68
N GLN A 71 11.14 6.13 -10.43
CA GLN A 71 12.19 5.91 -9.44
C GLN A 71 12.17 4.49 -8.89
N SER A 72 10.99 3.86 -8.89
CA SER A 72 10.81 2.56 -8.30
C SER A 72 11.65 1.47 -8.96
N GLY A 73 12.32 0.68 -8.13
CA GLY A 73 12.99 -0.55 -8.54
C GLY A 73 12.04 -1.73 -8.75
N LEU A 74 10.72 -1.53 -8.57
CA LEU A 74 9.70 -2.57 -8.72
C LEU A 74 9.42 -2.85 -10.19
N GLU A 75 8.86 -4.03 -10.46
CA GLU A 75 8.40 -4.37 -11.80
C GLU A 75 7.30 -3.40 -12.23
N VAL A 76 7.42 -2.82 -13.44
CA VAL A 76 6.44 -1.90 -14.03
C VAL A 76 6.19 -2.34 -15.47
N HIS A 77 4.95 -2.71 -15.80
CA HIS A 77 4.59 -3.06 -17.16
C HIS A 77 4.23 -1.83 -17.99
N GLU A 78 4.47 -1.89 -19.30
CA GLU A 78 4.19 -0.79 -20.25
C GLU A 78 2.70 -0.37 -20.25
N ILE A 79 1.78 -1.31 -19.97
CA ILE A 79 0.36 -0.99 -19.87
C ILE A 79 0.04 -0.18 -18.61
N GLU A 80 0.80 -0.39 -17.53
CA GLU A 80 0.63 0.34 -16.28
C GLU A 80 1.09 1.78 -16.44
N THR A 81 2.17 2.02 -17.20
CA THR A 81 2.66 3.38 -17.51
C THR A 81 1.73 4.18 -18.42
N LYS A 82 0.78 3.51 -19.10
CA LYS A 82 -0.23 4.15 -19.97
C LYS A 82 -1.54 4.47 -19.25
N SER A 83 -1.69 4.05 -17.99
CA SER A 83 -2.94 4.18 -17.24
C SER A 83 -2.68 4.87 -15.89
N VAL A 84 -2.92 6.18 -15.84
CA VAL A 84 -2.76 7.00 -14.63
C VAL A 84 -3.42 6.39 -13.38
N PRO A 85 -4.63 5.79 -13.45
CA PRO A 85 -5.24 5.16 -12.29
C PRO A 85 -4.42 4.00 -11.68
N LEU A 86 -3.46 3.41 -12.40
CA LEU A 86 -2.64 2.30 -11.92
C LEU A 86 -1.38 2.77 -11.18
N PHE A 87 -0.95 4.02 -11.36
CA PHE A 87 0.32 4.52 -10.80
C PHE A 87 0.37 4.41 -9.28
N HIS A 88 -0.69 4.77 -8.57
CA HIS A 88 -0.71 4.77 -7.10
C HIS A 88 -0.35 3.44 -6.44
N ALA A 89 -0.56 2.29 -7.10
CA ALA A 89 -0.19 1.00 -6.52
C ALA A 89 1.34 0.85 -6.49
N ILE A 90 2.00 1.22 -7.59
CA ILE A 90 3.45 1.20 -7.74
C ILE A 90 4.08 2.31 -6.89
N ALA A 91 3.57 3.53 -7.05
CA ALA A 91 4.01 4.70 -6.30
C ALA A 91 3.81 4.50 -4.79
N GLY A 92 2.71 3.87 -4.37
CA GLY A 92 2.45 3.55 -2.98
C GLY A 92 3.43 2.53 -2.41
N ALA A 93 3.78 1.51 -3.19
CA ALA A 93 4.77 0.51 -2.79
C ALA A 93 6.18 1.11 -2.69
N GLU A 94 6.53 2.05 -3.56
CA GLU A 94 7.78 2.82 -3.45
C GLU A 94 7.77 3.74 -2.23
N LEU A 95 6.69 4.51 -2.07
CA LEU A 95 6.58 5.54 -1.04
C LEU A 95 6.66 4.96 0.39
N VAL A 96 6.13 3.76 0.64
CA VAL A 96 6.26 3.13 1.97
C VAL A 96 7.67 2.68 2.29
N GLN A 97 8.46 2.32 1.27
CA GLN A 97 9.89 2.00 1.44
C GLN A 97 10.65 3.28 1.82
N GLU A 98 10.42 4.38 1.09
CA GLU A 98 11.10 5.66 1.34
C GLU A 98 10.72 6.31 2.68
N LEU A 99 9.42 6.37 3.00
CA LEU A 99 8.93 7.10 4.18
C LEU A 99 9.05 6.30 5.47
N PHE A 100 8.83 5.00 5.41
CA PHE A 100 8.63 4.16 6.60
C PHE A 100 9.66 3.04 6.74
N ASP A 101 10.63 2.95 5.83
CA ASP A 101 11.68 1.93 5.84
C ASP A 101 11.09 0.51 5.85
N ILE A 102 9.93 0.32 5.19
CA ILE A 102 9.24 -0.97 5.08
C ILE A 102 9.82 -1.72 3.89
N HIS A 103 10.63 -2.74 4.17
CA HIS A 103 11.25 -3.60 3.15
C HIS A 103 10.74 -5.04 3.15
N ASP A 104 9.64 -5.32 3.87
CA ASP A 104 9.04 -6.65 3.86
C ASP A 104 8.40 -6.94 2.49
N PRO A 105 8.87 -7.97 1.76
CA PRO A 105 8.43 -8.20 0.39
C PRO A 105 6.94 -8.56 0.30
N GLU A 106 6.34 -9.17 1.31
CA GLU A 106 4.90 -9.50 1.30
C GLU A 106 4.05 -8.23 1.40
N ILE A 107 4.46 -7.26 2.23
CA ILE A 107 3.78 -5.97 2.36
C ILE A 107 3.93 -5.17 1.06
N ILE A 108 5.15 -5.08 0.53
CA ILE A 108 5.44 -4.36 -0.73
C ILE A 108 4.63 -4.97 -1.88
N TRP A 109 4.63 -6.31 -2.02
CA TRP A 109 3.89 -6.96 -3.10
C TRP A 109 2.38 -6.79 -2.97
N ALA A 110 1.84 -6.90 -1.75
CA ALA A 110 0.42 -6.71 -1.51
C ALA A 110 -0.03 -5.29 -1.90
N ILE A 111 0.77 -4.26 -1.60
CA ILE A 111 0.50 -2.88 -2.03
C ILE A 111 0.66 -2.73 -3.54
N ARG A 112 1.76 -3.23 -4.11
CA ARG A 112 2.09 -3.07 -5.53
C ARG A 112 1.02 -3.64 -6.47
N TRP A 113 0.41 -4.77 -6.11
CA TRP A 113 -0.50 -5.51 -6.99
C TRP A 113 -1.98 -5.38 -6.65
N HIS A 114 -2.35 -4.56 -5.65
CA HIS A 114 -3.73 -4.52 -5.15
C HIS A 114 -4.79 -4.10 -6.20
N THR A 115 -4.40 -3.46 -7.29
CA THR A 115 -5.31 -2.99 -8.34
C THR A 115 -5.52 -3.96 -9.49
N VAL A 116 -4.51 -4.77 -9.84
CA VAL A 116 -4.50 -5.59 -11.06
C VAL A 116 -4.29 -7.08 -10.80
N ALA A 117 -3.93 -7.45 -9.57
CA ALA A 117 -3.50 -8.80 -9.18
C ALA A 117 -2.29 -9.30 -9.99
N ALA A 118 -1.76 -10.47 -9.64
CA ALA A 118 -0.65 -11.10 -10.35
C ALA A 118 -0.77 -12.63 -10.33
N GLY A 119 -0.12 -13.31 -11.28
CA GLY A 119 0.05 -14.76 -11.21
C GLY A 119 0.94 -15.13 -10.02
N GLY A 120 0.51 -16.09 -9.20
CA GLY A 120 1.29 -16.54 -8.04
C GLY A 120 1.28 -15.61 -6.83
N MET A 121 0.23 -14.77 -6.66
CA MET A 121 0.08 -13.97 -5.44
C MET A 121 0.17 -14.84 -4.18
N SER A 122 0.88 -14.31 -3.18
CA SER A 122 0.95 -14.91 -1.86
C SER A 122 -0.44 -14.96 -1.22
N ARG A 123 -0.61 -15.90 -0.29
CA ARG A 123 -1.82 -16.00 0.53
C ARG A 123 -1.86 -14.89 1.57
#